data_AF-A0A7C4U7R0-F1
#
_entry.id   AF-A0A7C4U7R0-F1
#
_cell.length_a   1.000
_cell.length_b   1.000
_cell.length_c   1.000
_cell.angle_alpha   90.00
_cell.angle_beta   90.00
_cell.angle_gamma   90.00
#
_symmetry.space_group_name_H-M   'P 1'
#
loop_
_entity.id
_entity.type
_entity.pdbx_description
1 polymer ?
#
loop_
_entity_poly.entity_id
_entity_poly.type
_entity_poly.pdbx_seq_one_letter_code
_entity_poly.pdbx_strand_id
1 'polypeptide(L)'
;MKINLPLEFLFALGMLLLTISLFIYASIIKRLLVLIEKKGIWIMCILAGLVLLFGTFIHFYRVNYFGKLLSHVDPEDLFPLILQMLKFTSIESWVILAAGIISLIGSGVYFRWISR
;
A
#
# COMPACT_ATOMS: atom_id res chain seq x y z
N MET A 1 -16.91 -19.04 1.03
CA MET A 1 -16.88 -17.80 0.21
C MET A 1 -16.03 -18.06 -1.01
N LYS A 2 -16.50 -17.75 -2.23
CA LYS A 2 -15.62 -17.76 -3.41
C LYS A 2 -14.83 -16.46 -3.42
N ILE A 3 -13.51 -16.55 -3.51
CA ILE A 3 -12.66 -15.38 -3.74
C ILE A 3 -12.97 -14.84 -5.13
N ASN A 4 -13.33 -13.57 -5.20
CA ASN A 4 -13.61 -12.91 -6.47
C ASN A 4 -12.28 -12.41 -7.06
N LEU A 5 -11.59 -13.30 -7.77
CA LEU A 5 -10.29 -13.02 -8.39
C LEU A 5 -10.26 -11.70 -9.18
N PRO A 6 -11.25 -11.37 -10.03
CA PRO A 6 -11.33 -10.06 -10.69
C PRO A 6 -11.19 -8.84 -9.75
N LEU A 7 -11.84 -8.87 -8.59
CA LEU A 7 -11.78 -7.76 -7.64
C LEU A 7 -10.43 -7.66 -6.94
N GLU A 8 -9.84 -8.80 -6.56
CA GLU A 8 -8.49 -8.82 -5.95
C GLU A 8 -7.44 -8.31 -6.96
N PHE A 9 -7.54 -8.69 -8.24
CA PHE A 9 -6.67 -8.14 -9.29
C PHE A 9 -6.85 -6.63 -9.49
N LEU A 10 -8.10 -6.15 -9.49
CA LEU A 10 -8.38 -4.71 -9.61
C LEU A 10 -7.79 -3.93 -8.42
N PHE A 11 -7.92 -4.48 -7.20
CA PHE A 11 -7.35 -3.88 -6.00
C PHE A 11 -5.81 -3.85 -6.04
N ALA A 12 -5.18 -4.97 -6.40
CA ALA A 12 -3.73 -5.05 -6.56
C ALA A 12 -3.21 -4.06 -7.63
N LEU A 13 -3.91 -3.94 -8.76
CA LEU A 13 -3.59 -2.97 -9.80
C LEU A 13 -3.69 -1.53 -9.27
N GLY A 14 -4.74 -1.22 -8.50
CA GLY A 14 -4.90 0.09 -7.86
C GLY A 14 -3.74 0.43 -6.91
N MET A 15 -3.31 -0.52 -6.08
CA MET A 15 -2.16 -0.33 -5.20
C MET A 15 -0.85 -0.11 -5.97
N LEU A 16 -0.63 -0.85 -7.05
CA LEU A 16 0.56 -0.70 -7.91
C LEU A 16 0.57 0.67 -8.60
N LEU A 17 -0.57 1.09 -9.17
CA LEU A 17 -0.69 2.40 -9.80
C LEU A 17 -0.47 3.53 -8.78
N LEU A 18 -1.03 3.42 -7.58
CA LEU A 18 -0.80 4.38 -6.51
C LEU A 18 0.67 4.41 -6.07
N THR A 19 1.32 3.25 -5.97
CA THR A 19 2.76 3.12 -5.67
C THR A 19 3.62 3.85 -6.71
N ILE A 20 3.36 3.60 -8.00
CA ILE A 20 4.06 4.26 -9.10
C ILE A 20 3.83 5.78 -9.05
N SER A 21 2.58 6.19 -8.80
CA SER A 21 2.21 7.60 -8.64
C SER A 21 3.01 8.28 -7.54
N LEU A 22 3.19 7.63 -6.38
CA LEU A 22 4.00 8.16 -5.27
C LEU A 22 5.47 8.34 -5.65
N PHE A 23 6.07 7.42 -6.40
CA PHE A 23 7.45 7.56 -6.87
C PHE A 23 7.62 8.68 -7.90
N ILE A 24 6.67 8.83 -8.83
CA ILE A 24 6.66 9.95 -9.77
C ILE A 24 6.50 11.27 -9.00
N TYR A 25 5.57 11.32 -8.06
CA TYR A 25 5.32 12.50 -7.22
C TYR A 25 6.55 12.89 -6.40
N ALA A 26 7.24 11.92 -5.78
CA ALA A 26 8.49 12.17 -5.09
C ALA A 26 9.57 12.77 -6.00
N SER A 27 9.66 12.28 -7.25
CA SER A 27 10.60 12.79 -8.25
C SER A 27 10.28 14.23 -8.68
N ILE A 28 8.99 14.57 -8.79
CA ILE A 28 8.52 15.93 -9.06
C ILE A 28 8.88 16.86 -7.89
N ILE A 29 8.52 16.48 -6.66
CA ILE A 29 8.85 17.27 -5.46
C ILE A 29 10.36 17.48 -5.37
N LYS A 30 11.17 16.45 -5.61
CA LYS A 30 12.63 16.56 -5.56
C LYS A 30 13.15 17.68 -6.47
N ARG A 31 12.58 17.84 -7.67
CA ARG A 31 12.95 18.91 -8.61
C ARG A 31 12.45 20.28 -8.13
N LEU A 32 11.22 20.35 -7.62
CA LEU A 32 10.63 21.61 -7.14
C LEU A 32 11.30 22.13 -5.88
N LEU A 33 11.77 21.23 -5.00
CA LEU A 33 12.50 21.59 -3.78
C LEU A 33 13.79 22.38 -4.05
N VAL A 34 14.44 22.14 -5.18
CA VAL A 34 15.63 22.89 -5.60
C VAL A 34 15.30 24.37 -5.79
N LEU A 35 14.09 24.70 -6.26
CA LEU A 35 13.65 26.07 -6.52
C LEU A 35 13.37 26.87 -5.24
N ILE A 36 12.98 26.19 -4.16
CA ILE A 36 12.63 26.81 -2.87
C ILE A 36 13.75 26.67 -1.83
N GLU A 37 14.94 26.20 -2.23
CA GLU A 37 16.11 25.96 -1.37
C GLU A 37 15.85 25.06 -0.15
N LYS A 38 14.78 24.24 -0.19
CA LYS A 38 14.48 23.24 0.84
C LYS A 38 14.92 21.85 0.38
N LYS A 39 15.14 20.93 1.31
CA LYS A 39 15.64 19.57 1.00
C LYS A 39 14.89 18.50 1.78
N GLY A 40 14.94 17.28 1.26
CA GLY A 40 14.66 16.05 2.02
C GLY A 40 13.21 15.57 2.06
N ILE A 41 12.20 16.43 1.92
CA ILE A 41 10.80 15.98 2.10
C ILE A 41 10.33 14.98 1.04
N TRP A 42 10.94 14.98 -0.16
CA TRP A 42 10.67 13.98 -1.21
C TRP A 42 10.93 12.53 -0.74
N ILE A 43 11.79 12.32 0.27
CA ILE A 43 12.09 11.00 0.82
C ILE A 43 10.85 10.41 1.50
N MET A 44 10.00 11.23 2.13
CA MET A 44 8.75 10.75 2.74
C MET A 44 7.81 10.14 1.70
N CYS A 45 7.69 10.76 0.52
CA CYS A 45 6.90 10.21 -0.57
C CYS A 45 7.47 8.89 -1.11
N ILE A 46 8.80 8.75 -1.18
CA ILE A 46 9.44 7.47 -1.53
C ILE A 46 9.17 6.41 -0.47
N LEU A 47 9.32 6.76 0.81
CA LEU A 47 9.07 5.84 1.92
C LEU A 47 7.62 5.34 1.90
N ALA A 48 6.66 6.24 1.68
CA ALA A 48 5.26 5.88 1.49
C ALA A 48 5.07 4.90 0.33
N GLY A 49 5.71 5.15 -0.81
CA GLY A 49 5.70 4.25 -1.97
C GLY A 49 6.28 2.87 -1.63
N LEU A 50 7.39 2.79 -0.91
CA LEU A 50 8.00 1.52 -0.49
C LEU A 50 7.11 0.75 0.49
N VAL A 51 6.48 1.43 1.44
CA VAL A 51 5.53 0.81 2.38
C VAL A 51 4.31 0.26 1.63
N LEU A 52 3.79 1.01 0.65
CA LEU A 52 2.66 0.56 -0.16
C LEU A 52 3.04 -0.62 -1.09
N LEU A 53 4.25 -0.60 -1.65
CA LEU A 53 4.80 -1.70 -2.43
C LEU A 53 4.89 -2.98 -1.58
N PHE A 54 5.35 -2.85 -0.34
CA PHE A 54 5.35 -3.95 0.62
C PHE A 54 3.94 -4.45 0.92
N GLY A 55 2.97 -3.55 1.12
CA GLY A 55 1.55 -3.91 1.26
C GLY A 55 1.01 -4.70 0.05
N THR A 56 1.44 -4.34 -1.15
CA THR A 56 1.08 -5.06 -2.38
C THR A 56 1.61 -6.50 -2.38
N PHE A 57 2.85 -6.72 -1.90
CA PHE A 57 3.39 -8.08 -1.75
C PHE A 57 2.60 -8.90 -0.73
N ILE A 58 2.20 -8.30 0.41
CA ILE A 58 1.35 -8.96 1.41
C ILE A 58 0.01 -9.37 0.80
N HIS A 59 -0.60 -8.49 0.00
CA HIS A 59 -1.85 -8.78 -0.69
C HIS A 59 -1.71 -9.99 -1.63
N PHE A 60 -0.70 -10.00 -2.50
CA PHE A 60 -0.47 -11.13 -3.40
C PHE A 60 -0.20 -12.43 -2.63
N TYR A 61 0.55 -12.36 -1.53
CA TYR A 61 0.76 -13.51 -0.66
C TYR A 61 -0.57 -14.03 -0.09
N ARG A 62 -1.40 -13.14 0.48
CA ARG A 62 -2.70 -13.48 1.07
C ARG A 62 -3.61 -14.16 0.03
N VAL A 63 -3.77 -13.53 -1.14
CA VAL A 63 -4.66 -14.03 -2.20
C VAL A 63 -4.21 -15.39 -2.72
N ASN A 64 -2.90 -15.57 -2.97
CA ASN A 64 -2.37 -16.84 -3.49
C ASN A 64 -2.38 -17.96 -2.44
N TYR A 65 -2.00 -17.67 -1.19
CA TYR A 65 -1.91 -18.67 -0.14
C TYR A 65 -3.30 -19.09 0.35
N PHE A 66 -4.06 -18.14 0.89
CA PHE A 66 -5.38 -18.44 1.44
C PHE A 66 -6.37 -18.82 0.34
N GLY A 67 -6.24 -18.27 -0.87
CA GLY A 67 -7.15 -18.64 -1.95
C GLY A 67 -6.98 -20.05 -2.48
N LYS A 68 -5.79 -20.63 -2.39
CA LYS A 68 -5.57 -22.06 -2.68
C LYS A 68 -6.02 -22.97 -1.53
N LEU A 69 -5.79 -22.56 -0.28
CA LEU A 69 -6.16 -23.36 0.89
C LEU A 69 -7.67 -23.43 1.08
N LEU A 70 -8.38 -22.31 0.92
CA LEU A 70 -9.84 -22.23 1.07
C LEU A 70 -10.60 -23.09 0.05
N SER A 71 -9.99 -23.49 -1.06
CA SER A 71 -10.62 -24.36 -2.07
C SER A 71 -10.40 -25.85 -1.85
N HIS A 72 -9.53 -26.25 -0.92
CA HIS A 72 -9.16 -27.65 -0.69
C HIS A 72 -9.26 -28.08 0.79
N VAL A 73 -9.67 -27.18 1.69
CA VAL A 73 -9.70 -27.43 3.14
C VAL A 73 -10.99 -28.11 3.58
N ASP A 74 -10.85 -29.07 4.49
CA ASP A 74 -11.95 -29.76 5.15
C ASP A 74 -12.77 -28.79 6.05
N PRO A 75 -14.06 -29.07 6.28
CA PRO A 75 -14.94 -28.17 7.03
C PRO A 75 -14.44 -27.82 8.44
N GLU A 76 -13.70 -28.73 9.09
CA GLU A 76 -13.20 -28.57 10.46
C GLU A 76 -12.07 -27.52 10.55
N ASP A 77 -11.26 -27.39 9.50
CA ASP A 77 -10.12 -26.47 9.43
C ASP A 77 -10.46 -25.11 8.80
N LEU A 78 -11.70 -24.95 8.34
CA LEU A 78 -12.17 -23.77 7.62
C LEU A 78 -12.15 -22.51 8.51
N PHE A 79 -12.57 -22.65 9.77
CA PHE A 79 -12.68 -21.52 10.71
C PHE A 79 -11.30 -20.97 11.15
N PRO A 80 -10.33 -21.80 11.57
CA PRO A 80 -8.96 -21.35 11.81
C PRO A 80 -8.33 -20.63 10.61
N LEU A 81 -8.57 -21.15 9.39
CA LEU A 81 -8.03 -20.57 8.16
C LEU A 81 -8.63 -19.18 7.87
N ILE A 82 -9.93 -19.00 8.07
CA ILE A 82 -10.60 -17.70 7.95
C ILE A 82 -10.04 -16.69 8.95
N LEU A 83 -9.84 -17.09 10.21
CA LEU A 83 -9.26 -16.22 11.24
C LEU A 83 -7.85 -15.74 10.86
N GLN A 84 -7.03 -16.64 10.28
CA GLN A 84 -5.71 -16.27 9.79
C GLN A 84 -5.80 -15.32 8.59
N MET A 85 -6.66 -15.61 7.60
CA MET A 85 -6.87 -14.74 6.46
C MET A 85 -7.29 -13.33 6.90
N LEU A 86 -8.19 -13.21 7.88
CA LEU A 86 -8.65 -11.93 8.41
C LEU A 86 -7.52 -11.13 9.05
N LYS A 87 -6.63 -11.78 9.82
CA LYS A 87 -5.44 -11.14 10.39
C LYS A 87 -4.53 -10.56 9.31
N PHE A 88 -4.29 -11.32 8.23
CA PHE A 88 -3.50 -10.83 7.09
C PHE A 88 -4.18 -9.65 6.39
N THR A 89 -5.50 -9.69 6.21
CA THR A 89 -6.27 -8.55 5.67
C THR A 89 -6.15 -7.30 6.55
N SER A 90 -6.19 -7.46 7.88
CA SER A 90 -5.99 -6.35 8.81
C SER A 90 -4.58 -5.75 8.71
N ILE A 91 -3.55 -6.59 8.66
CA ILE A 91 -2.16 -6.15 8.48
C ILE A 91 -2.01 -5.37 7.18
N GLU A 92 -2.56 -5.90 6.07
CA GLU A 92 -2.59 -5.24 4.77
C GLU A 92 -3.22 -3.84 4.86
N SER A 93 -4.36 -3.73 5.53
CA SER A 93 -5.07 -2.46 5.72
C SER A 93 -4.25 -1.45 6.53
N TRP A 94 -3.57 -1.90 7.58
CA TRP A 94 -2.68 -1.07 8.39
C TRP A 94 -1.47 -0.56 7.59
N VAL A 95 -0.88 -1.40 6.74
CA VAL A 95 0.24 -1.03 5.88
C VAL A 95 -0.18 0.03 4.87
N ILE A 96 -1.34 -0.14 4.23
CA ILE A 96 -1.90 0.84 3.29
C ILE A 96 -2.17 2.18 4.00
N LEU A 97 -2.78 2.14 5.19
CA LEU A 97 -3.04 3.33 5.99
C LEU A 97 -1.75 4.05 6.36
N ALA A 98 -0.72 3.32 6.81
CA ALA A 98 0.58 3.88 7.15
C ALA A 98 1.22 4.56 5.93
N ALA A 99 1.19 3.94 4.76
CA ALA A 99 1.67 4.56 3.51
C ALA A 99 0.92 5.87 3.20
N GLY A 100 -0.40 5.87 3.36
CA GLY A 100 -1.24 7.06 3.17
C GLY A 100 -0.87 8.20 4.12
N ILE A 101 -0.69 7.91 5.40
CA ILE A 101 -0.30 8.90 6.43
C ILE A 101 1.08 9.49 6.12
N ILE A 102 2.07 8.65 5.81
CA ILE A 102 3.43 9.11 5.48
C ILE A 102 3.39 10.02 4.25
N SER A 103 2.63 9.65 3.22
CA SER A 103 2.45 10.46 2.01
C SER A 103 1.80 11.81 2.31
N LEU A 104 0.75 11.84 3.13
CA LEU A 104 0.07 13.06 3.55
C LEU A 104 0.96 14.01 4.36
N ILE A 105 1.78 13.47 5.25
CA ILE A 105 2.76 14.28 6.00
C ILE A 105 3.78 14.88 5.04
N GLY A 106 4.31 14.09 4.11
CA GLY A 106 5.26 14.55 3.09
C GLY A 106 4.70 15.70 2.24
N SER A 107 3.50 15.52 1.70
CA SER A 107 2.84 16.54 0.86
C SER A 107 2.38 17.76 1.67
N GLY A 108 1.89 17.57 2.89
CA GLY A 108 1.45 18.66 3.76
C GLY A 108 2.59 19.58 4.20
N VAL A 109 3.77 19.04 4.49
CA VAL A 109 4.98 19.83 4.78
C VAL A 109 5.39 20.63 3.55
N TYR A 110 5.41 20.00 2.37
CA TYR A 110 5.71 20.69 1.11
C TYR A 110 4.74 21.84 0.83
N PHE A 111 3.43 21.61 0.99
CA PHE A 111 2.40 22.63 0.80
C PHE A 111 2.63 23.83 1.75
N ARG A 112 2.90 23.56 3.03
CA ARG A 112 3.19 24.61 4.02
C ARG A 112 4.42 25.46 3.67
N TRP A 113 5.42 24.89 3.00
CA TRP A 113 6.62 25.64 2.57
C TRP A 113 6.36 26.55 1.39
N ILE A 114 5.40 26.22 0.51
CA ILE A 114 5.04 27.07 -0.63
C ILE A 114 4.08 28.19 -0.24
N SER A 115 3.18 27.94 0.72
CA SER A 115 2.19 28.94 1.16
C SER A 115 2.76 30.03 2.06
N ARG A 116 4.06 30.03 2.35
CA ARG A 116 4.76 31.04 3.16
C ARG A 116 5.73 31.81 2.28
#